data_AF-A0A0R1KDC7-F1
#
_entry.id   AF-A0A0R1KDC7-F1
#
_cell.length_a   1.000
_cell.length_b   1.000
_cell.length_c   1.000
_cell.angle_alpha   90.00
_cell.angle_beta   90.00
_cell.angle_gamma   90.00
#
_symmetry.space_group_name_H-M   'P 1'
#
loop_
_entity.id
_entity.type
_entity.pdbx_description
1 polymer ?
#
loop_
_entity_poly.entity_id
_entity_poly.type
_entity_poly.pdbx_seq_one_letter_code
_entity_poly.pdbx_strand_id
1 'polypeptide(L)'
;MVIFGSTKSNQKWLVYLGDILGTSILVISSLVLAIILGFVPEDWMLGLLGIIPVLMGVKLLLFGENDDDDAVENGMKKQSSVVLNVALITVATCGADNIGIYVPIFVQSNLTSLIIILITFFFMLTIFCYIGNLLVRIPKVADLLEKWGRYITAIVYIFIGTGILLESGTFAHFLG
;
A
#
# COMPACT_ATOMS: atom_id res chain seq x y z
N MET A 1 9.23 6.73 -4.01
CA MET A 1 10.64 6.32 -4.25
C MET A 1 11.53 7.45 -4.78
N VAL A 2 11.00 8.36 -5.61
CA VAL A 2 11.70 9.54 -6.18
C VAL A 2 12.38 10.42 -5.11
N ILE A 3 11.77 10.55 -3.93
CA ILE A 3 12.27 11.39 -2.82
C ILE A 3 13.65 10.94 -2.31
N PHE A 4 13.98 9.64 -2.34
CA PHE A 4 15.28 9.14 -1.88
C PHE A 4 16.45 9.46 -2.84
N GLY A 5 16.13 9.65 -4.13
CA GLY A 5 17.11 9.98 -5.17
C GLY A 5 17.49 11.46 -5.19
N SER A 6 16.55 12.36 -4.86
CA SER A 6 16.74 13.81 -4.86
C SER A 6 17.22 14.39 -3.51
N THR A 7 17.20 13.59 -2.44
CA THR A 7 17.52 14.05 -1.08
C THR A 7 19.01 13.87 -0.72
N LYS A 8 19.62 14.90 -0.13
CA LYS A 8 21.01 14.86 0.36
C LYS A 8 21.24 13.69 1.31
N SER A 9 22.43 13.08 1.26
CA SER A 9 22.74 11.87 2.05
C SER A 9 22.45 12.00 3.55
N ASN A 10 22.58 13.20 4.13
CA ASN A 10 22.32 13.47 5.55
C ASN A 10 20.81 13.54 5.92
N GLN A 11 19.92 13.61 4.93
CA GLN A 11 18.47 13.71 5.14
C GLN A 11 17.73 12.40 4.83
N LYS A 12 18.42 11.37 4.32
CA LYS A 12 17.82 10.06 4.01
C LYS A 12 17.18 9.39 5.23
N TRP A 13 17.76 9.57 6.41
CA TRP A 13 17.17 9.08 7.66
C TRP A 13 15.83 9.76 7.98
N LEU A 14 15.70 11.05 7.68
CA LEU A 14 14.44 11.79 7.89
C LEU A 14 13.36 11.33 6.91
N VAL A 15 13.73 10.98 5.68
CA VAL A 15 12.80 10.38 4.71
C VAL A 15 12.32 9.03 5.20
N TYR A 16 13.23 8.17 5.68
CA TYR A 16 12.87 6.87 6.25
C TYR A 16 11.93 7.00 7.47
N LEU A 17 12.21 7.92 8.39
CA LEU A 17 11.33 8.18 9.53
C LEU A 17 9.96 8.69 9.10
N GLY A 18 9.90 9.57 8.08
CA GLY A 18 8.64 10.06 7.54
C GLY A 18 7.81 8.94 6.92
N ASP A 19 8.46 8.06 6.14
CA ASP A 19 7.78 6.93 5.50
C ASP A 19 7.26 5.90 6.52
N ILE A 20 8.04 5.61 7.56
CA ILE A 20 7.56 4.80 8.70
C ILE A 20 6.35 5.45 9.36
N LEU A 21 6.41 6.76 9.62
CA LEU A 21 5.33 7.47 10.30
C LEU A 21 4.05 7.45 9.46
N GLY A 22 4.15 7.78 8.16
CA GLY A 22 3.02 7.74 7.24
C GLY A 22 2.44 6.34 7.11
N THR A 23 3.29 5.33 6.90
CA THR A 23 2.83 3.94 6.78
C THR A 23 2.20 3.44 8.08
N SER A 24 2.75 3.81 9.25
CA SER A 24 2.16 3.43 10.55
C SER A 24 0.75 4.00 10.71
N ILE A 25 0.51 5.24 10.27
CA ILE A 25 -0.83 5.85 10.27
C ILE A 25 -1.80 5.04 9.40
N LEU A 26 -1.36 4.60 8.21
CA LEU A 26 -2.18 3.79 7.29
C LEU A 26 -2.49 2.41 7.88
N VAL A 27 -1.51 1.74 8.48
CA VAL A 27 -1.69 0.43 9.13
C VAL A 27 -2.65 0.54 10.31
N ILE A 28 -2.48 1.54 11.18
CA ILE A 28 -3.38 1.77 12.33
C ILE A 28 -4.80 2.08 11.85
N SER A 29 -4.94 2.95 10.84
CA SER A 29 -6.26 3.27 10.27
C SER A 29 -6.94 2.04 9.67
N SER A 30 -6.17 1.18 8.99
CA SER A 30 -6.66 -0.08 8.43
C SER A 30 -7.07 -1.07 9.52
N LEU A 31 -6.32 -1.15 10.63
CA LEU A 31 -6.68 -1.97 11.79
C LEU A 31 -7.98 -1.50 12.43
N VAL A 32 -8.16 -0.19 12.61
CA VAL A 32 -9.40 0.38 13.17
C VAL A 32 -10.59 0.04 12.28
N LEU A 33 -10.47 0.25 10.97
CA LEU A 33 -11.51 -0.12 9.99
C LEU A 33 -11.79 -1.62 10.00
N ALA A 34 -10.76 -2.45 10.11
CA ALA A 34 -10.91 -3.90 10.18
C ALA A 34 -11.65 -4.35 11.44
N ILE A 35 -11.35 -3.76 12.60
CA ILE A 35 -12.08 -4.06 13.85
C ILE A 35 -13.57 -3.68 13.70
N ILE A 36 -13.87 -2.54 13.08
CA ILE A 36 -15.24 -2.08 12.85
C ILE A 36 -15.99 -3.04 11.90
N LEU A 37 -15.33 -3.48 10.81
CA LEU A 37 -15.92 -4.37 9.83
C LEU A 37 -15.99 -5.83 10.30
N GLY A 38 -15.13 -6.24 11.23
CA GLY A 38 -15.15 -7.57 11.84
C GLY A 38 -16.40 -7.84 12.69
N PHE A 39 -17.23 -6.84 12.97
CA PHE A 39 -18.56 -7.03 13.57
C PHE A 39 -19.63 -7.53 12.58
N VAL A 40 -19.30 -7.64 11.28
CA VAL A 40 -20.21 -8.20 10.27
C VAL A 40 -20.35 -9.72 10.48
N PRO A 41 -21.58 -10.26 10.64
CA PRO A 41 -21.77 -11.67 11.03
C PRO A 41 -21.45 -12.72 9.97
N GLU A 42 -21.35 -12.33 8.71
CA GLU A 42 -21.37 -13.23 7.55
C GLU A 42 -20.05 -13.15 6.76
N ASP A 43 -19.29 -14.24 6.71
CA ASP A 43 -17.96 -14.29 6.09
C ASP A 43 -17.97 -13.99 4.58
N TRP A 44 -19.04 -14.31 3.86
CA TRP A 44 -19.17 -14.01 2.43
C TRP A 44 -19.26 -12.50 2.15
N MET A 45 -19.78 -11.71 3.10
CA MET A 45 -19.79 -10.25 2.97
C MET A 45 -18.39 -9.66 3.12
N LEU A 46 -17.54 -10.31 3.92
CA LEU A 46 -16.15 -9.89 4.11
C LEU A 46 -15.32 -10.12 2.85
N GLY A 47 -15.60 -11.19 2.10
CA GLY A 47 -14.91 -11.43 0.83
C GLY A 47 -15.24 -10.42 -0.27
N LEU A 48 -16.38 -9.73 -0.20
CA LEU A 48 -16.68 -8.60 -1.10
C LEU A 48 -15.65 -7.46 -1.00
N LEU A 49 -14.93 -7.34 0.13
CA LEU A 49 -13.83 -6.39 0.24
C LEU A 49 -12.71 -6.70 -0.77
N GLY A 50 -12.57 -7.94 -1.23
CA GLY A 50 -11.63 -8.33 -2.30
C GLY A 50 -11.94 -7.70 -3.65
N ILE A 51 -13.16 -7.21 -3.88
CA ILE A 51 -13.52 -6.43 -5.08
C ILE A 51 -12.72 -5.13 -5.14
N ILE A 52 -12.41 -4.51 -3.99
CA ILE A 52 -11.67 -3.25 -3.92
C ILE A 52 -10.30 -3.37 -4.61
N PRO A 53 -9.40 -4.28 -4.20
CA PRO A 53 -8.11 -4.44 -4.87
C PRO A 53 -8.24 -4.95 -6.32
N VAL A 54 -9.24 -5.77 -6.66
CA VAL A 54 -9.48 -6.15 -8.07
C VAL A 54 -9.79 -4.91 -8.92
N LEU A 55 -10.70 -4.05 -8.46
CA LEU A 55 -11.04 -2.81 -9.16
C LEU A 55 -9.85 -1.87 -9.25
N MET A 56 -9.03 -1.77 -8.21
CA MET A 56 -7.79 -0.98 -8.25
C MET A 56 -6.83 -1.50 -9.32
N GLY A 57 -6.60 -2.81 -9.39
CA GLY A 57 -5.72 -3.40 -10.40
C GLY A 57 -6.25 -3.22 -11.82
N VAL A 58 -7.55 -3.42 -12.04
CA VAL A 58 -8.19 -3.16 -13.35
C VAL A 58 -8.12 -1.69 -13.72
N LYS A 59 -8.41 -0.78 -12.78
CA LYS A 59 -8.31 0.67 -13.00
C LYS A 59 -6.90 1.05 -13.42
N LEU A 60 -5.89 0.49 -12.76
CA LEU A 60 -4.48 0.76 -13.05
C LEU A 60 -4.08 0.30 -14.47
N LEU A 61 -4.65 -0.80 -14.97
CA LEU A 61 -4.43 -1.28 -16.35
C LEU A 61 -5.12 -0.40 -17.41
N LEU A 62 -6.31 0.11 -17.10
CA LEU A 62 -7.13 0.84 -18.07
C LEU A 62 -6.83 2.34 -18.11
N PHE A 63 -6.61 2.96 -16.95
CA PHE A 63 -6.52 4.42 -16.80
C PHE A 63 -5.12 4.90 -16.42
N GLY A 64 -4.22 4.01 -16.00
CA GLY A 64 -2.88 4.39 -15.54
C GLY A 64 -2.86 4.98 -14.13
N GLU A 65 -1.69 5.48 -13.72
CA GLU A 65 -1.55 6.31 -12.52
C GLU A 65 -2.09 7.72 -12.81
N ASN A 66 -2.81 8.31 -11.85
CA ASN A 66 -3.31 9.67 -11.98
C ASN A 66 -2.15 10.66 -11.72
N ASP A 67 -2.07 11.75 -12.48
CA ASP A 67 -1.12 12.87 -12.28
C ASP A 67 -1.37 13.68 -10.98
N ASP A 68 -2.23 13.19 -10.07
CA ASP A 68 -2.60 13.88 -8.82
C ASP A 68 -1.40 14.00 -7.85
N ASP A 69 -0.39 13.13 -7.98
CA ASP A 69 0.79 13.09 -7.11
C ASP A 69 1.67 14.35 -7.24
N ASP A 70 1.80 14.91 -8.44
CA ASP A 70 2.60 16.11 -8.71
C ASP A 70 1.97 17.37 -8.07
N ALA A 71 0.63 17.42 -7.99
CA ALA A 71 -0.10 18.53 -7.36
C ALA A 71 0.05 18.49 -5.83
N VAL A 72 0.02 17.28 -5.24
CA VAL A 72 0.21 17.04 -3.80
C VAL A 72 1.63 17.41 -3.38
N GLU A 73 2.66 16.98 -4.14
CA GLU A 73 4.05 17.30 -3.83
C GLU A 73 4.31 18.82 -3.84
N ASN A 74 3.73 19.55 -4.80
CA ASN A 74 3.92 20.99 -4.92
C ASN A 74 3.19 21.78 -3.82
N GLY A 75 2.01 21.34 -3.37
CA GLY A 75 1.29 21.96 -2.26
C GLY A 75 2.02 21.81 -0.91
N MET A 76 2.82 20.75 -0.77
CA MET A 76 3.44 20.36 0.50
C MET A 76 4.87 20.86 0.69
N LYS A 77 5.51 21.41 -0.36
CA LYS A 77 6.79 22.15 -0.28
C LYS A 77 6.77 23.36 0.68
N LYS A 78 5.60 23.74 1.20
CA LYS A 78 5.40 24.85 2.15
C LYS A 78 5.72 24.49 3.61
N GLN A 79 5.88 23.20 3.96
CA GLN A 79 6.15 22.76 5.33
C GLN A 79 7.66 22.59 5.64
N SER A 80 8.04 22.91 6.88
CA SER A 80 9.44 22.97 7.34
C SER A 80 10.09 21.62 7.67
N SER A 81 9.31 20.57 7.92
CA SER A 81 9.83 19.27 8.37
C SER A 81 9.81 18.22 7.26
N VAL A 82 10.99 17.73 6.88
CA VAL A 82 11.16 16.64 5.89
C VAL A 82 10.37 15.39 6.29
N VAL A 83 10.38 15.05 7.59
CA VAL A 83 9.67 13.87 8.12
C VAL A 83 8.17 13.98 7.88
N LEU A 84 7.59 15.15 8.18
CA LEU A 84 6.15 15.37 8.06
C LEU A 84 5.70 15.40 6.60
N ASN A 85 6.48 16.04 5.72
CA ASN A 85 6.18 16.07 4.28
C ASN A 85 6.15 14.65 3.71
N VAL A 86 7.15 13.83 4.04
CA VAL A 86 7.23 12.46 3.54
C VAL A 86 6.07 11.63 4.10
N ALA A 87 5.78 11.73 5.39
CA ALA A 87 4.64 11.03 5.99
C ALA A 87 3.31 11.37 5.32
N LEU A 88 3.08 12.66 5.08
CA LEU A 88 1.85 13.12 4.42
C LEU A 88 1.79 12.69 2.95
N ILE A 89 2.91 12.69 2.21
CA ILE A 89 2.96 12.18 0.83
C ILE A 89 2.64 10.68 0.83
N THR A 90 3.27 9.91 1.73
CA THR A 90 2.98 8.48 1.89
C THR A 90 1.49 8.24 2.18
N VAL A 91 0.86 9.04 3.04
CA VAL A 91 -0.58 8.92 3.34
C VAL A 91 -1.45 9.33 2.16
N ALA A 92 -1.11 10.39 1.44
CA ALA A 92 -1.92 10.93 0.35
C ALA A 92 -1.86 10.03 -0.89
N THR A 93 -0.66 9.61 -1.29
CA THR A 93 -0.42 8.80 -2.49
C THR A 93 -0.75 7.32 -2.24
N CYS A 94 -0.26 6.77 -1.11
CA CYS A 94 -0.40 5.34 -0.81
C CYS A 94 -1.57 5.04 0.14
N GLY A 95 -2.47 5.99 0.38
CA GLY A 95 -3.57 5.78 1.32
C GLY A 95 -4.61 4.80 0.78
N ALA A 96 -4.99 4.98 -0.48
CA ALA A 96 -6.08 4.24 -1.11
C ALA A 96 -5.76 2.75 -1.25
N ASP A 97 -4.58 2.41 -1.75
CA ASP A 97 -4.15 1.02 -1.97
C ASP A 97 -3.86 0.29 -0.65
N ASN A 98 -3.16 0.93 0.29
CA ASN A 98 -2.89 0.34 1.60
C ASN A 98 -4.18 0.05 2.37
N ILE A 99 -5.13 1.00 2.42
CA ILE A 99 -6.42 0.75 3.09
C ILE A 99 -7.21 -0.32 2.33
N GLY A 100 -7.27 -0.23 1.00
CA GLY A 100 -8.02 -1.15 0.14
C GLY A 100 -7.54 -2.60 0.23
N ILE A 101 -6.26 -2.82 0.57
CA ILE A 101 -5.67 -4.17 0.70
C ILE A 101 -5.63 -4.62 2.16
N TYR A 102 -5.20 -3.75 3.08
CA TYR A 102 -4.96 -4.15 4.47
C TYR A 102 -6.26 -4.45 5.21
N VAL A 103 -7.31 -3.66 4.99
CA VAL A 103 -8.61 -3.87 5.65
C VAL A 103 -9.14 -5.29 5.37
N PRO A 104 -9.35 -5.72 4.10
CA PRO A 104 -9.80 -7.09 3.83
C PRO A 104 -8.91 -8.18 4.44
N ILE A 105 -7.59 -8.01 4.42
CA ILE A 105 -6.66 -9.00 4.96
C ILE A 105 -6.75 -9.08 6.49
N PHE A 106 -6.80 -7.93 7.17
CA PHE A 106 -6.86 -7.88 8.63
C PHE A 106 -8.18 -8.41 9.18
N VAL A 107 -9.30 -8.14 8.50
CA VAL A 107 -10.62 -8.64 8.89
C VAL A 107 -10.67 -10.18 8.84
N GLN A 108 -10.05 -10.80 7.84
CA GLN A 108 -10.04 -12.25 7.68
C GLN A 108 -8.96 -12.96 8.50
N SER A 109 -8.06 -12.21 9.13
CA SER A 109 -6.95 -12.76 9.91
C SER A 109 -7.34 -12.96 11.36
N ASN A 110 -7.00 -14.13 11.93
CA ASN A 110 -7.03 -14.29 13.38
C ASN A 110 -5.88 -13.48 14.04
N LEU A 111 -5.93 -13.34 15.38
CA LEU A 111 -4.97 -12.52 16.12
C LEU A 111 -3.50 -12.97 15.92
N THR A 112 -3.25 -14.29 15.87
CA THR A 112 -1.91 -14.83 15.68
C THR A 112 -1.36 -14.49 14.29
N SER A 113 -2.15 -14.71 13.23
CA SER A 113 -1.79 -14.35 11.86
C SER A 113 -1.61 -12.84 11.72
N LEU A 114 -2.47 -12.04 12.35
CA LEU A 114 -2.36 -10.58 12.33
C LEU A 114 -1.03 -10.10 12.90
N ILE A 115 -0.60 -10.65 14.05
CA ILE A 115 0.70 -10.31 14.65
C ILE A 115 1.85 -10.68 13.71
N ILE A 116 1.80 -11.87 13.09
CA ILE A 116 2.82 -12.32 12.12
C ILE A 116 2.86 -11.38 10.91
N ILE A 117 1.70 -10.98 10.38
CA ILE A 117 1.60 -10.04 9.26
C ILE A 117 2.25 -8.70 9.63
N LEU A 118 1.90 -8.12 10.79
CA LEU A 118 2.44 -6.83 11.22
C LEU A 118 3.97 -6.85 11.40
N ILE A 119 4.49 -7.87 12.08
CA ILE A 119 5.95 -8.01 12.29
C ILE A 119 6.65 -8.16 10.93
N THR A 120 6.14 -9.04 10.07
CA THR A 120 6.69 -9.27 8.73
C THR A 120 6.66 -7.99 7.90
N PHE A 121 5.55 -7.25 7.97
CA PHE A 121 5.36 -6.02 7.24
C PHE A 121 6.37 -4.94 7.62
N PHE A 122 6.54 -4.64 8.91
CA PHE A 122 7.52 -3.63 9.35
C PHE A 122 8.97 -4.05 9.07
N PHE A 123 9.26 -5.35 9.16
CA PHE A 123 10.57 -5.89 8.79
C PHE A 123 10.83 -5.73 7.28
N MET A 124 9.86 -6.11 6.44
CA MET A 124 9.94 -5.95 4.99
C MET A 124 10.00 -4.49 4.55
N LEU A 125 9.29 -3.59 5.22
CA LEU A 125 9.35 -2.15 4.96
C LEU A 125 10.78 -1.61 5.06
N THR A 126 11.49 -2.01 6.11
CA THR A 126 12.90 -1.61 6.31
C THR A 126 13.78 -2.16 5.18
N ILE A 127 13.59 -3.43 4.81
CA ILE A 127 14.35 -4.10 3.75
C ILE A 127 14.07 -3.44 2.39
N PHE A 128 12.81 -3.17 2.06
CA PHE A 128 12.42 -2.56 0.80
C PHE A 128 12.87 -1.10 0.70
N CYS A 129 12.88 -0.34 1.80
CA CYS A 129 13.49 0.98 1.81
C CYS A 129 14.98 0.91 1.46
N TYR A 130 15.71 -0.07 2.02
CA TYR A 130 17.13 -0.27 1.73
C TYR A 130 17.37 -0.70 0.27
N ILE A 131 16.65 -1.72 -0.19
CA ILE A 131 16.71 -2.23 -1.57
C ILE A 131 16.35 -1.11 -2.55
N GLY A 132 15.35 -0.30 -2.24
CA GLY A 132 14.95 0.81 -3.06
C GLY A 132 16.04 1.87 -3.23
N ASN A 133 16.72 2.22 -2.14
CA ASN A 133 17.88 3.12 -2.20
C ASN A 133 19.08 2.53 -2.97
N LEU A 134 19.18 1.20 -3.08
CA LEU A 134 20.17 0.53 -3.92
C LEU A 134 19.76 0.51 -5.40
N LEU A 135 18.50 0.17 -5.69
CA LEU A 135 17.93 0.10 -7.04
C LEU A 135 18.00 1.43 -7.78
N VAL A 136 17.75 2.55 -7.09
CA VAL A 136 17.83 3.91 -7.66
C VAL A 136 19.23 4.26 -8.18
N ARG A 137 20.28 3.56 -7.72
CA ARG A 137 21.66 3.76 -8.23
C ARG A 137 21.91 3.04 -9.56
N ILE A 138 20.98 2.21 -10.02
CA ILE A 138 21.10 1.40 -11.24
C ILE A 138 20.08 1.91 -12.27
N PRO A 139 20.47 2.77 -13.22
CA PRO A 139 19.53 3.44 -14.14
C PRO A 139 18.68 2.45 -14.95
N LYS A 140 19.28 1.35 -15.43
CA LYS A 140 18.54 0.30 -16.16
C LYS A 140 17.38 -0.31 -15.37
N VAL A 141 17.49 -0.40 -14.05
CA VAL A 141 16.43 -0.98 -13.22
C VAL A 141 15.35 0.06 -12.95
N ALA A 142 15.73 1.32 -12.76
CA ALA A 142 14.77 2.42 -12.70
C ALA A 142 13.90 2.46 -13.98
N ASP A 143 14.53 2.39 -15.17
CA ASP A 143 13.82 2.38 -16.45
C ASP A 143 12.85 1.17 -16.57
N LEU A 144 13.27 0.00 -16.08
CA LEU A 144 12.45 -1.20 -16.10
C LEU A 144 11.24 -1.06 -15.16
N LEU A 145 11.46 -0.55 -13.95
CA LEU A 145 10.40 -0.31 -12.97
C LEU A 145 9.43 0.78 -13.45
N GLU A 146 9.92 1.81 -14.11
CA GLU A 146 9.07 2.86 -14.72
C GLU A 146 8.22 2.29 -15.85
N LYS A 147 8.77 1.38 -16.66
CA LYS A 147 8.06 0.77 -17.79
C LYS A 147 7.07 -0.33 -17.39
N TRP A 148 7.44 -1.16 -16.41
CA TRP A 148 6.69 -2.38 -16.05
C TRP A 148 6.02 -2.32 -14.69
N GLY A 149 6.42 -1.40 -13.80
CA GLY A 149 5.93 -1.32 -12.42
C GLY A 149 4.41 -1.27 -12.35
N ARG A 150 3.78 -0.45 -13.20
CA ARG A 150 2.33 -0.38 -13.34
C ARG A 150 1.67 -1.74 -13.56
N TYR A 151 2.16 -2.51 -14.54
CA TYR A 151 1.58 -3.81 -14.88
C TYR A 151 1.80 -4.82 -13.76
N ILE A 152 2.98 -4.80 -13.12
CA ILE A 152 3.31 -5.67 -11.99
C ILE A 152 2.35 -5.38 -10.83
N THR A 153 2.21 -4.12 -10.43
CA THR A 153 1.31 -3.69 -9.36
C THR A 153 -0.14 -4.08 -9.63
N ALA A 154 -0.63 -3.85 -10.86
CA ALA A 154 -1.98 -4.21 -11.23
C ALA A 154 -2.25 -5.71 -11.11
N ILE A 155 -1.32 -6.53 -11.61
CA ILE A 155 -1.40 -8.00 -11.52
C ILE A 155 -1.44 -8.44 -10.05
N VAL A 156 -0.57 -7.87 -9.21
CA VAL A 156 -0.53 -8.17 -7.76
C VAL A 156 -1.86 -7.83 -7.10
N TYR A 157 -2.45 -6.67 -7.37
CA TYR A 157 -3.74 -6.28 -6.79
C TYR A 157 -4.88 -7.21 -7.21
N ILE A 158 -4.94 -7.62 -8.48
CA ILE A 158 -5.95 -8.56 -8.98
C ILE A 158 -5.79 -9.92 -8.30
N PHE A 159 -4.55 -10.41 -8.16
CA PHE A 159 -4.30 -11.68 -7.47
C PHE A 159 -4.71 -11.63 -6.00
N ILE A 160 -4.32 -10.58 -5.28
CA ILE A 160 -4.68 -10.42 -3.86
C ILE A 160 -6.20 -10.36 -3.71
N GLY A 161 -6.87 -9.53 -4.51
CA GLY A 161 -8.33 -9.38 -4.41
C GLY A 161 -9.11 -10.63 -4.79
N THR A 162 -8.66 -11.34 -5.82
CA THR A 162 -9.24 -12.64 -6.19
C THR A 162 -8.99 -13.68 -5.10
N GLY A 163 -7.81 -13.69 -4.48
CA GLY A 163 -7.49 -14.56 -3.34
C GLY A 163 -8.46 -14.35 -2.18
N ILE A 164 -8.70 -13.10 -1.78
CA ILE A 164 -9.69 -12.73 -0.76
C ILE A 164 -11.08 -13.28 -1.12
N LEU A 165 -11.56 -13.01 -2.35
CA LEU A 165 -12.89 -13.46 -2.78
C LEU A 165 -13.07 -14.99 -2.71
N LEU A 166 -12.01 -15.75 -3.00
CA LEU A 166 -12.01 -17.21 -2.95
C LEU A 166 -11.94 -17.74 -1.52
N GLU A 167 -11.08 -17.16 -0.68
CA GLU A 167 -10.88 -17.61 0.71
C GLU A 167 -12.13 -17.37 1.58
N SER A 168 -12.87 -16.27 1.37
CA SER A 168 -14.10 -16.01 2.14
C SER A 168 -15.35 -16.75 1.63
N GLY A 169 -15.21 -17.63 0.63
CA GLY A 169 -16.33 -18.41 0.10
C GLY A 169 -17.39 -17.60 -0.66
N THR A 170 -17.10 -16.34 -1.00
CA THR A 170 -18.03 -15.42 -1.68
C THR A 170 -18.52 -16.01 -3.00
N PHE A 171 -17.61 -16.55 -3.81
CA PHE A 171 -17.99 -17.19 -5.07
C PHE A 171 -18.85 -18.44 -4.86
N ALA A 172 -18.57 -19.24 -3.83
CA ALA A 172 -19.35 -20.44 -3.53
C ALA A 172 -20.79 -20.11 -3.08
N HIS A 173 -20.99 -18.97 -2.41
CA HIS A 173 -22.31 -18.51 -1.99
C HIS A 173 -23.17 -17.98 -3.13
N PHE A 174 -22.58 -17.32 -4.15
CA PHE A 174 -23.32 -16.77 -5.29
C PHE A 174 -23.45 -17.74 -6.48
N LEU A 175 -22.58 -18.74 -6.60
CA LEU A 175 -22.62 -19.75 -7.67
C LEU A 175 -23.26 -21.09 -7.24
N GLY A 176 -23.59 -21.26 -5.96
CA GLY A 176 -24.25 -22.46 -5.40
C GLY A 176 -25.66 -22.15 -4.92
#